data_AF-A0A2G6IBZ6-F1
#
_entry.id   AF-A0A2G6IBZ6-F1
#
_cell.length_a   1.000
_cell.length_b   1.000
_cell.length_c   1.000
_cell.angle_alpha   90.00
_cell.angle_beta   90.00
_cell.angle_gamma   90.00
#
_symmetry.space_group_name_H-M   'P 1'
#
loop_
_entity.id
_entity.type
_entity.pdbx_description
1 polymer ?
#
loop_
_entity_poly.entity_id
_entity_poly.type
_entity_poly.pdbx_seq_one_letter_code
_entity_poly.pdbx_strand_id
1 'polypeptide(L)'
;MGEPDVTLTDFGLAALCFGFTALLLGEGDVQGLFAGLYAALGVAAFTGALSHGWFTDRSGGLGKANWLATMLAIGVANSFLWLIAAQILALVAPLGDVIAWGQLALYAALAIFVTRSFLLSSGFSLPPTLVLTAAFASSGNWLGAAGLAVALLAALLQMRKVSGLGLTFNAFYHVVQALAFVLVFLAIPAVTG
;
A
#
# COMPACT_ATOMS: atom_id res chain seq x y z
N MET A 1 -10.42 11.48 21.22
CA MET A 1 -8.98 11.58 21.52
C MET A 1 -8.25 10.94 20.34
N GLY A 2 -7.15 11.51 19.88
CA GLY A 2 -6.37 10.96 18.76
C GLY A 2 -5.58 9.70 19.15
N GLU A 3 -4.98 9.05 18.14
CA GLU A 3 -4.12 7.87 18.28
C GLU A 3 -2.65 8.28 18.02
N PRO A 4 -1.93 8.81 19.02
CA PRO A 4 -0.66 9.50 18.80
C PRO A 4 0.45 8.60 18.24
N ASP A 5 0.50 7.34 18.68
CA ASP A 5 1.45 6.35 18.18
C ASP A 5 1.14 5.94 16.73
N VAL A 6 -0.14 5.81 16.37
CA VAL A 6 -0.58 5.55 15.00
C VAL A 6 -0.26 6.73 14.10
N THR A 7 -0.56 7.96 14.53
CA THR A 7 -0.22 9.18 13.78
C THR A 7 1.29 9.30 13.54
N LEU A 8 2.12 9.02 14.55
CA LEU A 8 3.57 9.08 14.42
C LEU A 8 4.09 8.03 13.41
N THR A 9 3.61 6.80 13.53
CA THR A 9 4.02 5.71 12.63
C THR A 9 3.54 5.91 11.20
N ASP A 10 2.35 6.48 10.98
CA ASP A 10 1.86 6.88 9.66
C ASP A 10 2.74 7.96 9.03
N PHE A 11 3.15 8.99 9.77
CA PHE A 11 4.10 9.99 9.24
C PHE A 11 5.46 9.37 8.90
N GLY A 12 5.93 8.43 9.72
CA GLY A 12 7.15 7.66 9.43
C GLY A 12 7.04 6.87 8.13
N LEU A 13 5.92 6.17 7.92
CA LEU A 13 5.62 5.48 6.67
C LEU A 13 5.53 6.44 5.49
N ALA A 14 4.86 7.58 5.65
CA ALA A 14 4.75 8.58 4.60
C ALA A 14 6.13 9.09 4.17
N ALA A 15 6.99 9.45 5.13
CA ALA A 15 8.36 9.91 4.87
C ALA A 15 9.19 8.82 4.17
N LEU A 16 9.11 7.57 4.64
CA LEU A 16 9.80 6.44 4.03
C LEU A 16 9.37 6.23 2.57
N CYS A 17 8.06 6.19 2.33
CA CYS A 17 7.50 6.00 0.99
C CYS A 17 7.86 7.15 0.06
N PHE A 18 7.74 8.42 0.48
CA PHE A 18 8.16 9.54 -0.35
C PHE A 18 9.67 9.56 -0.62
N GLY A 19 10.48 9.13 0.34
CA GLY A 19 11.92 8.92 0.14
C GLY A 19 12.19 7.89 -0.96
N PHE A 20 11.52 6.73 -0.91
CA PHE A 20 11.63 5.71 -1.97
C PHE A 20 11.13 6.20 -3.32
N THR A 21 10.02 6.94 -3.36
CA THR A 21 9.56 7.58 -4.61
C THR A 21 10.65 8.47 -5.19
N ALA A 22 11.24 9.38 -4.40
CA ALA A 22 12.27 10.29 -4.88
C ALA A 22 13.49 9.57 -5.44
N LEU A 23 13.88 8.44 -4.83
CA LEU A 23 15.01 7.62 -5.29
C LEU A 23 14.73 6.82 -6.58
N LEU A 24 13.47 6.64 -6.97
CA LEU A 24 13.08 5.86 -8.16
C LEU A 24 12.65 6.74 -9.34
N LEU A 25 12.48 8.05 -9.13
CA LEU A 25 12.10 8.98 -10.19
C LEU A 25 13.22 9.08 -11.24
N GLY A 26 12.89 8.74 -12.49
CA GLY A 26 13.80 8.87 -13.64
C GLY A 26 14.65 7.65 -13.96
N GLU A 27 14.51 6.54 -13.22
CA GLU A 27 15.36 5.35 -13.33
C GLU A 27 14.91 4.31 -14.38
N GLY A 28 13.67 4.37 -14.89
CA GLY A 28 13.16 3.45 -15.93
C GLY A 28 11.66 3.16 -15.82
N ASP A 29 11.10 2.37 -16.76
CA ASP A 29 9.66 2.09 -16.83
C ASP A 29 9.14 1.31 -15.61
N VAL A 30 9.82 0.24 -15.20
CA VAL A 30 9.43 -0.57 -14.03
C VAL A 30 9.68 0.20 -12.72
N GLN A 31 10.80 0.92 -12.62
CA GLN A 31 11.11 1.79 -11.48
C GLN A 31 10.06 2.89 -11.33
N GLY A 32 9.56 3.44 -12.45
CA GLY A 32 8.46 4.41 -12.48
C GLY A 32 7.17 3.83 -11.87
N LEU A 33 6.86 2.56 -12.13
CA LEU A 33 5.71 1.89 -11.50
C LEU A 33 5.91 1.73 -9.98
N PHE A 34 7.11 1.37 -9.53
CA PHE A 34 7.41 1.33 -8.09
C PHE A 34 7.40 2.73 -7.45
N ALA A 35 7.88 3.76 -8.15
CA ALA A 35 7.82 5.15 -7.70
C ALA A 35 6.36 5.57 -7.49
N GLY A 36 5.48 5.22 -8.43
CA GLY A 36 4.04 5.43 -8.35
C GLY A 36 3.38 4.67 -7.20
N LEU A 37 3.75 3.40 -6.99
CA LEU A 37 3.31 2.61 -5.83
C LEU A 37 3.67 3.31 -4.51
N TYR A 38 4.94 3.67 -4.33
CA TYR A 38 5.38 4.34 -3.11
C TYR A 38 4.78 5.73 -2.96
N ALA A 39 4.55 6.46 -4.05
CA ALA A 39 3.91 7.77 -3.98
C ALA A 39 2.47 7.63 -3.45
N ALA A 40 1.72 6.67 -3.99
CA ALA A 40 0.35 6.38 -3.57
C ALA A 40 0.29 5.90 -2.11
N LEU A 41 1.19 5.00 -1.71
CA LEU A 41 1.29 4.55 -0.31
C LEU A 41 1.69 5.69 0.64
N GLY A 42 2.59 6.58 0.22
CA GLY A 42 3.00 7.75 0.99
C GLY A 42 1.85 8.73 1.19
N VAL A 43 1.04 8.99 0.16
CA VAL A 43 -0.18 9.80 0.27
C VAL A 43 -1.20 9.14 1.19
N ALA A 44 -1.37 7.81 1.08
CA ALA A 44 -2.28 7.06 1.96
C ALA A 44 -1.85 7.18 3.43
N ALA A 45 -0.57 6.96 3.73
CA ALA A 45 -0.03 7.07 5.09
C ALA A 45 -0.11 8.52 5.62
N PHE A 46 0.23 9.52 4.80
CA PHE A 46 0.14 10.93 5.19
C PHE A 46 -1.29 11.34 5.55
N THR A 47 -2.25 11.03 4.69
CA THR A 47 -3.67 11.31 4.96
C THR A 47 -4.22 10.44 6.10
N GLY A 48 -3.68 9.23 6.29
CA GLY A 48 -3.91 8.38 7.46
C GLY A 48 -3.49 9.08 8.76
N ALA A 49 -2.26 9.61 8.81
CA ALA A 49 -1.74 10.35 9.96
C ALA A 49 -2.68 11.51 10.35
N LEU A 50 -3.14 12.28 9.35
CA LEU A 50 -4.09 13.37 9.54
C LEU A 50 -5.44 12.87 10.07
N SER A 51 -5.92 11.72 9.60
CA SER A 51 -7.17 11.10 10.08
C SER A 51 -7.08 10.65 11.53
N HIS A 52 -5.94 10.09 11.94
CA HIS A 52 -5.74 9.59 13.30
C HIS A 52 -5.39 10.69 14.32
N GLY A 53 -4.74 11.77 13.87
CA GLY A 53 -4.27 12.85 14.73
C GLY A 53 -5.21 14.04 14.83
N TRP A 54 -5.74 14.52 13.70
CA TRP A 54 -6.48 15.79 13.61
C TRP A 54 -7.94 15.63 13.20
N PHE A 55 -8.24 14.70 12.31
CA PHE A 55 -9.58 14.50 11.75
C PHE A 55 -10.25 13.23 12.28
N THR A 56 -10.39 13.13 13.61
CA THR A 56 -10.89 11.91 14.27
C THR A 56 -12.37 11.61 13.99
N ASP A 57 -13.17 12.63 13.67
CA ASP A 57 -14.55 12.43 13.20
C ASP A 57 -14.56 12.15 11.69
N ARG A 58 -14.75 10.88 11.33
CA ARG A 58 -14.80 10.40 9.95
C ARG A 58 -16.22 10.43 9.35
N SER A 59 -17.23 10.82 10.14
CA SER A 59 -18.63 10.80 9.72
C SER A 59 -19.07 12.08 8.98
N GLY A 60 -18.39 13.20 9.19
CA GLY A 60 -18.72 14.51 8.60
C GLY A 60 -17.53 15.31 8.07
N GLY A 61 -17.83 16.33 7.26
CA GLY A 61 -16.92 17.40 6.87
C GLY A 61 -15.56 16.96 6.31
N LEU A 62 -14.49 17.60 6.82
CA LEU A 62 -13.12 17.40 6.37
C LEU A 62 -12.58 16.01 6.72
N GLY A 63 -12.97 15.40 7.84
CA GLY A 63 -12.51 14.06 8.20
C GLY A 63 -13.08 12.98 7.29
N LYS A 64 -14.34 13.12 6.88
CA LYS A 64 -14.95 12.27 5.86
C LYS A 64 -14.22 12.38 4.50
N ALA A 65 -13.81 13.58 4.10
CA ALA A 65 -13.08 13.82 2.86
C ALA A 65 -11.63 13.31 2.93
N ASN A 66 -10.93 13.55 4.04
CA ASN A 66 -9.56 13.09 4.27
C ASN A 66 -9.48 11.56 4.29
N TRP A 67 -10.43 10.89 4.96
CA TRP A 67 -10.49 9.43 4.94
C TRP A 67 -10.79 8.88 3.54
N LEU A 68 -11.62 9.58 2.74
CA LEU A 68 -11.82 9.20 1.34
C LEU A 68 -10.52 9.35 0.53
N ALA A 69 -9.73 10.40 0.75
CA ALA A 69 -8.42 10.55 0.12
C ALA A 69 -7.47 9.39 0.48
N THR A 70 -7.42 8.98 1.75
CA THR A 70 -6.68 7.79 2.19
C THR A 70 -7.12 6.54 1.43
N MET A 71 -8.43 6.30 1.37
CA MET A 71 -9.00 5.14 0.68
C MET A 71 -8.62 5.15 -0.80
N LEU A 72 -8.80 6.26 -1.50
CA LEU A 72 -8.49 6.38 -2.94
C LEU A 72 -6.99 6.19 -3.22
N ALA A 73 -6.11 6.72 -2.37
CA ALA A 73 -4.67 6.52 -2.48
C ALA A 73 -4.28 5.03 -2.34
N ILE A 74 -4.92 4.28 -1.43
CA ILE A 74 -4.76 2.81 -1.34
C ILE A 74 -5.23 2.14 -2.64
N GLY A 75 -6.34 2.58 -3.22
CA GLY A 75 -6.81 2.06 -4.51
C GLY A 75 -5.80 2.25 -5.64
N VAL A 76 -5.19 3.43 -5.71
CA VAL A 76 -4.14 3.74 -6.68
C VAL A 76 -2.91 2.85 -6.45
N ALA A 77 -2.48 2.67 -5.19
CA ALA A 77 -1.38 1.76 -4.85
C ALA A 77 -1.68 0.32 -5.33
N ASN A 78 -2.90 -0.17 -5.12
CA ASN A 78 -3.32 -1.50 -5.59
C ASN A 78 -3.27 -1.63 -7.12
N SER A 79 -3.48 -0.55 -7.84
CA SER A 79 -3.36 -0.52 -9.32
C SER A 79 -1.91 -0.71 -9.72
N PHE A 80 -0.97 -0.02 -9.05
CA PHE A 80 0.45 -0.22 -9.31
C PHE A 80 0.93 -1.63 -8.99
N LEU A 81 0.42 -2.26 -7.93
CA LEU A 81 0.74 -3.67 -7.65
C LEU A 81 0.36 -4.59 -8.83
N TRP A 82 -0.81 -4.38 -9.45
CA TRP A 82 -1.21 -5.10 -10.66
C TRP A 82 -0.29 -4.81 -11.85
N LEU A 83 0.02 -3.54 -12.11
CA LEU A 83 0.88 -3.14 -13.23
C LEU A 83 2.29 -3.72 -13.10
N ILE A 84 2.86 -3.68 -11.88
CA ILE A 84 4.17 -4.27 -11.59
C ILE A 84 4.11 -5.78 -11.80
N ALA A 85 3.08 -6.45 -11.27
CA ALA A 85 2.94 -7.90 -11.43
C ALA A 85 2.80 -8.30 -12.90
N ALA A 86 2.04 -7.53 -13.68
CA ALA A 86 1.88 -7.76 -15.12
C ALA A 86 3.20 -7.64 -15.88
N GLN A 87 4.04 -6.65 -15.53
CA GLN A 87 5.36 -6.50 -16.12
C GLN A 87 6.30 -7.67 -15.78
N ILE A 88 6.35 -8.08 -14.50
CA ILE A 88 7.21 -9.20 -14.07
C ILE A 88 6.79 -10.52 -14.73
N LEU A 89 5.47 -10.76 -14.85
CA LEU A 89 4.92 -11.97 -15.47
C LEU A 89 4.88 -11.91 -17.01
N ALA A 90 5.33 -10.81 -17.62
CA ALA A 90 5.24 -10.56 -19.06
C ALA A 90 3.84 -10.85 -19.62
N LEU A 91 2.78 -10.43 -18.90
CA LEU A 91 1.40 -10.64 -19.33
C LEU A 91 1.13 -9.91 -20.64
N VAL A 92 0.40 -10.56 -21.55
CA VAL A 92 0.04 -9.97 -22.85
C VAL A 92 -0.80 -8.72 -22.63
N ALA A 93 -0.34 -7.58 -23.16
CA ALA A 93 -1.11 -6.35 -23.18
C ALA A 93 -2.43 -6.55 -23.95
N PRO A 94 -3.57 -6.00 -23.47
CA PRO A 94 -3.71 -5.03 -22.38
C PRO A 94 -4.19 -5.65 -21.05
N LEU A 95 -4.02 -6.96 -20.82
CA LEU A 95 -4.69 -7.65 -19.70
C LEU A 95 -4.34 -7.04 -18.32
N GLY A 96 -3.06 -6.73 -18.09
CA GLY A 96 -2.60 -6.11 -16.84
C GLY A 96 -3.24 -4.74 -16.58
N ASP A 97 -3.31 -3.89 -17.62
CA ASP A 97 -3.91 -2.56 -17.54
C ASP A 97 -5.42 -2.63 -17.27
N VAL A 98 -6.12 -3.53 -17.97
CA VAL A 98 -7.58 -3.70 -17.80
C VAL A 98 -7.90 -4.14 -16.38
N ILE A 99 -7.11 -5.07 -15.81
CA ILE A 99 -7.29 -5.51 -14.42
C ILE A 99 -6.98 -4.38 -13.45
N ALA A 100 -5.85 -3.68 -13.61
CA ALA A 100 -5.43 -2.60 -12.72
C ALA A 100 -6.46 -1.47 -12.68
N TRP A 101 -6.82 -0.92 -13.85
CA TRP A 101 -7.72 0.22 -13.95
C TRP A 101 -9.18 -0.16 -13.71
N GLY A 102 -9.60 -1.36 -14.12
CA GLY A 102 -10.92 -1.89 -13.81
C GLY A 102 -11.13 -2.09 -12.30
N GLN A 103 -10.13 -2.64 -11.61
CA GLN A 103 -10.16 -2.77 -10.15
C GLN A 103 -10.19 -1.40 -9.48
N LEU A 104 -9.38 -0.44 -9.93
CA LEU A 104 -9.39 0.93 -9.39
C LEU A 104 -10.77 1.57 -9.50
N ALA A 105 -11.38 1.50 -10.69
CA ALA A 105 -12.68 2.09 -10.95
C ALA A 105 -13.76 1.48 -10.04
N LEU A 106 -13.79 0.15 -9.92
CA LEU A 106 -14.72 -0.54 -9.03
C LEU A 106 -14.49 -0.17 -7.57
N TYR A 107 -13.25 -0.22 -7.11
CA TYR A 107 -12.88 0.13 -5.74
C TYR A 107 -13.24 1.58 -5.40
N ALA A 108 -12.92 2.52 -6.28
CA ALA A 108 -13.25 3.93 -6.11
C ALA A 108 -14.77 4.15 -6.04
N ALA A 109 -15.54 3.51 -6.92
CA ALA A 109 -17.00 3.56 -6.87
C ALA A 109 -17.54 3.05 -5.52
N LEU A 110 -17.04 1.90 -5.04
CA LEU A 110 -17.43 1.36 -3.73
C LEU A 110 -17.03 2.29 -2.57
N ALA A 111 -15.84 2.89 -2.62
CA ALA A 111 -15.35 3.81 -1.58
C ALA A 111 -16.15 5.13 -1.54
N ILE A 112 -16.56 5.64 -2.71
CA ILE A 112 -17.31 6.89 -2.83
C ILE A 112 -18.76 6.68 -2.39
N PHE A 113 -19.41 5.63 -2.90
CA PHE A 113 -20.86 5.46 -2.84
C PHE A 113 -21.36 4.44 -1.81
N VAL A 114 -20.54 3.47 -1.40
CA VAL A 114 -21.01 2.31 -0.61
C VAL A 114 -20.41 2.28 0.80
N THR A 115 -19.09 2.13 0.94
CA THR A 115 -18.45 1.92 2.25
C THR A 115 -17.01 2.41 2.26
N ARG A 116 -16.55 2.87 3.41
CA ARG A 116 -15.15 3.29 3.64
C ARG A 116 -14.52 2.49 4.77
N SER A 117 -14.85 1.20 4.80
CA SER A 117 -14.35 0.28 5.80
C SER A 117 -12.95 -0.21 5.42
N PHE A 118 -12.16 -0.52 6.44
CA PHE A 118 -10.85 -1.15 6.26
C PHE A 118 -10.94 -2.47 5.49
N LEU A 119 -12.03 -3.24 5.70
CA LEU A 119 -12.26 -4.52 5.01
C LEU A 119 -12.35 -4.35 3.48
N LEU A 120 -12.92 -3.25 2.99
CA LEU A 120 -12.94 -2.95 1.55
C LEU A 120 -11.51 -2.80 1.03
N SER A 121 -10.68 -1.99 1.69
CA SER A 121 -9.27 -1.79 1.31
C SER A 121 -8.48 -3.09 1.37
N SER A 122 -8.58 -3.87 2.46
CA SER A 122 -7.86 -5.14 2.58
C SER A 122 -8.30 -6.14 1.52
N GLY A 123 -9.61 -6.25 1.26
CA GLY A 123 -10.17 -7.16 0.26
C GLY A 123 -9.68 -6.86 -1.16
N PHE A 124 -9.57 -5.58 -1.52
CA PHE A 124 -9.07 -5.16 -2.84
C PHE A 124 -7.54 -5.15 -2.94
N SER A 125 -6.82 -5.08 -1.82
CA SER A 125 -5.36 -5.15 -1.80
C SER A 125 -4.85 -6.60 -1.88
N LEU A 126 -5.60 -7.55 -1.32
CA LEU A 126 -5.18 -8.94 -1.22
C LEU A 126 -4.87 -9.59 -2.60
N PRO A 127 -5.75 -9.52 -3.62
CA PRO A 127 -5.46 -10.15 -4.92
C PRO A 127 -4.18 -9.64 -5.59
N PRO A 128 -3.96 -8.33 -5.81
CA PRO A 128 -2.71 -7.87 -6.42
C PRO A 128 -1.48 -8.19 -5.59
N THR A 129 -1.56 -8.13 -4.25
CA THR A 129 -0.44 -8.53 -3.38
C THR A 129 -0.08 -10.00 -3.56
N LEU A 130 -1.07 -10.91 -3.62
CA LEU A 130 -0.82 -12.34 -3.85
C LEU A 130 -0.21 -12.60 -5.22
N VAL A 131 -0.72 -11.95 -6.27
CA VAL A 131 -0.18 -12.12 -7.62
C VAL A 131 1.23 -11.57 -7.72
N LEU A 132 1.52 -10.39 -7.16
CA LEU A 132 2.89 -9.85 -7.16
C LEU A 132 3.84 -10.71 -6.32
N THR A 133 3.37 -11.31 -5.22
CA THR A 133 4.17 -12.26 -4.43
C THR A 133 4.54 -13.49 -5.27
N ALA A 134 3.58 -14.05 -5.99
CA ALA A 134 3.82 -15.17 -6.89
C ALA A 134 4.77 -14.79 -8.04
N ALA A 135 4.60 -13.59 -8.60
CA ALA A 135 5.47 -13.06 -9.64
C ALA A 135 6.93 -12.97 -9.16
N PHE A 136 7.18 -12.36 -8.00
CA PHE A 136 8.52 -12.31 -7.41
C PHE A 136 9.11 -13.69 -7.11
N ALA A 137 8.31 -14.62 -6.59
CA ALA A 137 8.77 -15.98 -6.34
C ALA A 137 9.15 -16.70 -7.63
N SER A 138 8.34 -16.54 -8.69
CA SER A 138 8.59 -17.16 -10.00
C SER A 138 9.80 -16.60 -10.74
N SER A 139 10.15 -15.32 -10.52
CA SER A 139 11.35 -14.69 -11.08
C SER A 139 12.62 -14.95 -10.27
N GLY A 140 12.53 -15.69 -9.15
CA GLY A 140 13.65 -15.92 -8.24
C GLY A 140 13.96 -14.74 -7.32
N ASN A 141 13.14 -13.68 -7.34
CA ASN A 141 13.29 -12.52 -6.45
C ASN A 141 12.66 -12.81 -5.07
N TRP A 142 13.34 -13.67 -4.30
CA TRP A 142 12.87 -14.10 -2.98
C TRP A 142 12.80 -12.97 -1.96
N LEU A 143 13.62 -11.91 -2.12
CA LEU A 143 13.57 -10.75 -1.24
C LEU A 143 12.26 -9.98 -1.41
N GLY A 144 11.82 -9.76 -2.66
CA GLY A 144 10.53 -9.13 -2.96
C GLY A 144 9.36 -9.98 -2.49
N ALA A 145 9.42 -11.29 -2.72
CA ALA A 145 8.41 -12.24 -2.23
C ALA A 145 8.32 -12.25 -0.70
N ALA A 146 9.47 -12.25 0.00
CA ALA A 146 9.52 -12.17 1.45
C ALA A 146 8.95 -10.84 1.96
N GLY A 147 9.28 -9.71 1.32
CA GLY A 147 8.71 -8.41 1.66
C GLY A 147 7.18 -8.39 1.61
N LEU A 148 6.59 -8.95 0.54
CA LEU A 148 5.12 -9.04 0.44
C LEU A 148 4.52 -10.07 1.40
N ALA A 149 5.23 -11.16 1.70
CA ALA A 149 4.81 -12.09 2.76
C ALA A 149 4.80 -11.41 4.14
N VAL A 150 5.76 -10.52 4.44
CA VAL A 150 5.75 -9.69 5.64
C VAL A 150 4.57 -8.72 5.64
N ALA A 151 4.22 -8.11 4.50
CA ALA A 151 3.03 -7.25 4.40
C ALA A 151 1.72 -8.03 4.68
N LEU A 152 1.58 -9.24 4.13
CA LEU A 152 0.44 -10.12 4.40
C LEU A 152 0.39 -10.53 5.87
N LEU A 153 1.54 -10.84 6.48
CA LEU A 153 1.63 -11.13 7.91
C LEU A 153 1.22 -9.91 8.75
N ALA A 154 1.65 -8.70 8.37
CA ALA A 154 1.24 -7.46 9.03
C ALA A 154 -0.28 -7.33 9.05
N ALA A 155 -0.95 -7.52 7.90
CA ALA A 155 -2.40 -7.46 7.81
C ALA A 155 -3.08 -8.51 8.72
N LEU A 156 -2.54 -9.73 8.80
CA LEU A 156 -3.05 -10.77 9.71
C LEU A 156 -2.88 -10.37 11.18
N LEU A 157 -1.73 -9.81 11.56
CA LEU A 157 -1.47 -9.32 12.92
C LEU A 157 -2.44 -8.20 13.30
N GLN A 158 -2.69 -7.26 12.37
CA GLN A 158 -3.64 -6.17 12.57
C GLN A 158 -5.07 -6.69 12.74
N MET A 159 -5.53 -7.63 11.90
CA MET A 159 -6.85 -8.27 12.01
C MET A 159 -7.03 -8.98 13.36
N ARG A 160 -5.96 -9.60 13.87
CA ARG A 160 -5.94 -10.27 15.17
C ARG A 160 -5.71 -9.30 16.34
N LYS A 161 -5.56 -8.01 16.07
CA LYS A 161 -5.26 -6.95 17.05
C LYS A 161 -4.03 -7.25 17.91
N VAL A 162 -3.00 -7.85 17.30
CA VAL A 162 -1.74 -8.14 17.98
C VAL A 162 -0.95 -6.84 18.15
N SER A 163 -0.52 -6.57 19.39
CA SER A 163 0.35 -5.45 19.73
C SER A 163 1.78 -5.92 20.06
N GLY A 164 2.74 -5.00 20.01
CA GLY A 164 4.15 -5.28 20.29
C GLY A 164 4.94 -3.98 20.47
N LEU A 165 6.14 -4.06 21.05
CA LEU A 165 7.04 -2.90 21.22
C LEU A 165 6.45 -1.72 22.02
N GLY A 166 5.45 -1.97 22.87
CA GLY A 166 4.72 -0.92 23.59
C GLY A 166 3.78 -0.08 22.72
N LEU A 167 3.52 -0.51 21.48
CA LEU A 167 2.65 0.16 20.51
C LEU A 167 1.24 -0.46 20.48
N THR A 168 0.24 0.32 20.08
CA THR A 168 -1.07 -0.23 19.71
C THR A 168 -0.95 -1.17 18.51
N PHE A 169 -1.94 -2.04 18.30
CA PHE A 169 -1.90 -2.98 17.17
C PHE A 169 -1.85 -2.29 15.79
N ASN A 170 -2.42 -1.08 15.65
CA ASN A 170 -2.33 -0.28 14.43
C ASN A 170 -0.91 0.27 14.23
N ALA A 171 -0.32 0.85 15.27
CA ALA A 171 1.04 1.37 15.19
C ALA A 171 2.08 0.24 15.01
N PHE A 172 1.88 -0.91 15.67
CA PHE A 172 2.72 -2.09 15.47
C PHE A 172 2.60 -2.62 14.03
N TYR A 173 1.38 -2.68 13.49
CA TYR A 173 1.14 -2.99 12.08
C TYR A 173 1.94 -2.07 11.14
N HIS A 174 1.94 -0.75 11.38
CA HIS A 174 2.72 0.21 10.57
C HIS A 174 4.23 -0.06 10.61
N VAL A 175 4.78 -0.47 11.77
CA VAL A 175 6.20 -0.84 11.87
C VAL A 175 6.52 -2.08 11.05
N VAL A 176 5.68 -3.12 11.10
CA VAL A 176 5.87 -4.33 10.27
C VAL A 176 5.68 -4.01 8.78
N GLN A 177 4.73 -3.13 8.45
CA GLN A 177 4.54 -2.63 7.09
C GLN A 177 5.76 -1.85 6.57
N ALA A 178 6.42 -1.05 7.42
CA ALA A 178 7.64 -0.34 7.06
C ALA A 178 8.76 -1.32 6.67
N LEU A 179 8.92 -2.40 7.44
CA LEU A 179 9.86 -3.48 7.10
C LEU A 179 9.53 -4.11 5.75
N ALA A 180 8.26 -4.43 5.49
CA ALA A 180 7.82 -4.97 4.21
C ALA A 180 8.19 -4.03 3.04
N PHE A 181 7.95 -2.73 3.20
CA PHE A 181 8.28 -1.72 2.19
C PHE A 181 9.78 -1.63 1.93
N VAL A 182 10.60 -1.65 2.98
CA VAL A 182 12.07 -1.69 2.82
C VAL A 182 12.51 -2.93 2.03
N LEU A 183 11.98 -4.11 2.37
CA LEU A 183 12.34 -5.36 1.68
C LEU A 183 11.95 -5.33 0.19
N VAL A 184 10.74 -4.85 -0.13
CA VAL A 184 10.28 -4.70 -1.52
C VAL A 184 11.13 -3.67 -2.26
N PHE A 185 11.49 -2.54 -1.64
CA PHE A 185 12.34 -1.53 -2.25
C PHE A 185 13.73 -2.09 -2.60
N LEU A 186 14.36 -2.81 -1.67
CA LEU A 186 15.67 -3.45 -1.88
C LEU A 186 15.62 -4.56 -2.94
N ALA A 187 14.45 -5.10 -3.23
CA ALA A 187 14.26 -6.13 -4.25
C ALA A 187 14.16 -5.57 -5.69
N ILE A 188 13.92 -4.26 -5.86
CA ILE A 188 13.69 -3.63 -7.18
C ILE A 188 14.84 -3.87 -8.16
N PRO A 189 16.13 -3.73 -7.80
CA PRO A 189 17.23 -3.91 -8.74
C PRO A 189 17.26 -5.29 -9.43
N ALA A 190 16.78 -6.33 -8.74
CA ALA A 190 16.71 -7.69 -9.27
C ALA A 190 15.54 -7.92 -10.26
N VAL A 191 14.69 -6.93 -10.46
CA VAL A 191 13.59 -6.93 -11.45
C VAL A 191 13.97 -6.16 -12.71
N THR A 192 14.96 -5.28 -12.61
CA THR A 192 15.31 -4.28 -13.63
C THR A 192 16.62 -4.60 -14.37
N GLY A 193 17.36 -5.62 -13.94
CA GLY A 193 18.59 -6.11 -14.57
C GLY A 193 18.41 -7.52 -15.14
#